data_AF-A0A7E4ZPT9-F1
#
_entry.id   AF-A0A7E4ZPT9-F1
#
_cell.length_a   1.000
_cell.length_b   1.000
_cell.length_c   1.000
_cell.angle_alpha   90.00
_cell.angle_beta   90.00
_cell.angle_gamma   90.00
#
_symmetry.space_group_name_H-M   'P 1'
#
loop_
_entity.id
_entity.type
_entity.pdbx_description
1 polymer ?
#
loop_
_entity_poly.entity_id
_entity_poly.type
_entity_poly.pdbx_seq_one_letter_code
_entity_poly.pdbx_strand_id
1 'polypeptide(L)'
;MWKLGCTVLVTAFLVGIFSAAQETTTTSAPSTIVPMLMDLNNKTKSEVESILTDQNLSQQTMYAKLDAIFANQTEKKRAQYEATKAAFQEATDELEAQHALQIKNASAATQAADSIIRSIARNETLTTLQINRAILEVYFAQTPEVQTELNQYAIFKS
;
A
#
# COMPACT_ATOMS: atom_id res chain seq x y z
N MET A 1 16.27 -2.95 -11.67
CA MET A 1 16.09 -2.15 -10.44
C MET A 1 14.67 -1.63 -10.46
N TRP A 2 13.79 -2.23 -9.67
CA TRP A 2 12.39 -1.85 -9.57
C TRP A 2 12.32 -0.64 -8.64
N LYS A 3 11.56 0.40 -9.00
CA LYS A 3 11.26 1.55 -8.13
C LYS A 3 9.77 1.44 -7.80
N LEU A 4 9.45 0.90 -6.64
CA LEU A 4 8.10 0.65 -6.16
C LEU A 4 7.87 1.57 -4.96
N GLY A 5 7.45 2.81 -5.26
CA GLY A 5 7.01 3.74 -4.23
C GLY A 5 5.54 3.49 -3.93
N CYS A 6 5.21 2.78 -2.84
CA CYS A 6 4.01 3.01 -2.00
C CYS A 6 3.90 1.95 -0.90
N THR A 7 4.38 2.29 0.28
CA THR A 7 4.22 1.50 1.51
C THR A 7 2.98 1.92 2.30
N VAL A 8 2.23 2.93 1.84
CA VAL A 8 0.92 3.30 2.45
C VAL A 8 -0.17 2.28 2.11
N LEU A 9 -0.03 1.53 1.02
CA LEU A 9 -1.05 0.57 0.60
C LEU A 9 -0.96 -0.77 1.33
N VAL A 10 0.17 -1.24 1.86
CA VAL A 10 0.23 -2.59 2.47
C VAL A 10 -0.65 -2.68 3.74
N THR A 11 -0.75 -1.59 4.51
CA THR A 11 -1.63 -1.51 5.69
C THR A 11 -3.11 -1.35 5.31
N ALA A 12 -3.43 -0.61 4.25
CA ALA A 12 -4.82 -0.49 3.77
C ALA A 12 -5.31 -1.73 3.00
N PHE A 13 -4.39 -2.44 2.36
CA PHE A 13 -4.67 -3.67 1.60
C PHE A 13 -5.09 -4.83 2.48
N LEU A 14 -4.68 -4.86 3.75
CA LEU A 14 -5.02 -5.96 4.65
C LEU A 14 -6.17 -5.68 5.61
N VAL A 15 -6.34 -4.43 6.04
CA VAL A 15 -7.53 -4.06 6.80
C VAL A 15 -8.76 -4.05 5.87
N GLY A 16 -8.60 -3.67 4.60
CA GLY A 16 -9.69 -3.68 3.62
C GLY A 16 -10.11 -5.08 3.15
N ILE A 17 -9.17 -5.99 2.87
CA ILE A 17 -9.52 -7.32 2.30
C ILE A 17 -10.11 -8.28 3.36
N PHE A 18 -9.83 -8.09 4.66
CA PHE A 18 -10.47 -8.88 5.73
C PHE A 18 -11.75 -8.25 6.32
N SER A 19 -12.05 -6.97 6.04
CA SER A 19 -13.26 -6.30 6.54
C SER A 19 -14.29 -5.89 5.48
N ALA A 20 -13.98 -5.94 4.17
CA ALA A 20 -14.93 -5.57 3.12
C ALA A 20 -15.89 -6.72 2.71
N ALA A 21 -16.45 -7.41 3.70
CA ALA A 21 -17.72 -8.10 3.55
C ALA A 21 -18.92 -7.14 3.74
N GLN A 22 -18.68 -5.83 3.86
CA GLN A 22 -19.75 -4.83 3.96
C GLN A 22 -19.52 -3.70 2.97
N GLU A 23 -20.45 -3.69 2.00
CA GLU A 23 -20.92 -2.59 1.17
C GLU A 23 -20.34 -1.20 1.49
N THR A 24 -19.70 -0.55 0.52
CA THR A 24 -20.09 0.78 -0.04
C THR A 24 -19.03 1.33 -1.01
N THR A 25 -19.50 1.59 -2.24
CA THR A 25 -19.10 2.63 -3.22
C THR A 25 -17.64 3.08 -3.35
N THR A 26 -17.07 2.72 -4.51
CA THR A 26 -16.14 3.50 -5.37
C THR A 26 -14.81 3.96 -4.77
N THR A 27 -13.97 2.99 -4.41
CA THR A 27 -12.61 2.87 -4.95
C THR A 27 -12.32 1.38 -4.88
N SER A 28 -12.76 0.65 -5.91
CA SER A 28 -12.60 -0.79 -5.95
C SER A 28 -11.11 -1.09 -5.86
N ALA A 29 -10.69 -1.73 -4.76
CA ALA A 29 -9.49 -2.55 -4.79
C ALA A 29 -9.49 -3.34 -6.12
N PRO A 30 -8.35 -3.43 -6.84
CA PRO A 30 -8.33 -4.06 -8.15
C PRO A 30 -9.07 -5.40 -8.08
N SER A 31 -10.13 -5.54 -8.88
CA SER A 31 -10.96 -6.75 -8.96
C SER A 31 -10.17 -8.01 -9.39
N THR A 32 -8.87 -7.84 -9.65
CA THR A 32 -7.87 -8.82 -10.05
C THR A 32 -7.11 -9.51 -8.92
N ILE A 33 -7.15 -8.99 -7.68
CA ILE A 33 -6.40 -9.61 -6.54
C ILE A 33 -7.12 -10.84 -5.99
N VAL A 34 -8.45 -10.78 -5.90
CA VAL A 34 -9.28 -11.89 -5.41
C VAL A 34 -9.09 -13.15 -6.28
N PRO A 35 -9.08 -13.07 -7.63
CA PRO A 35 -8.74 -14.21 -8.49
C PRO A 35 -7.39 -14.88 -8.21
N MET A 36 -6.34 -14.10 -7.88
CA MET A 36 -5.00 -14.65 -7.63
C MET A 36 -4.98 -15.57 -6.39
N LEU A 37 -5.75 -15.23 -5.36
CA LEU A 37 -5.80 -15.97 -4.10
C LEU A 37 -6.81 -17.13 -4.11
N MET A 38 -7.86 -17.06 -4.95
CA MET A 38 -8.90 -18.10 -5.02
C MET A 38 -8.37 -19.44 -5.57
N ASP A 39 -7.38 -19.41 -6.47
CA ASP A 39 -6.84 -20.62 -7.12
C ASP A 39 -5.63 -21.24 -6.38
N LEU A 40 -5.22 -20.68 -5.24
CA LEU A 40 -4.13 -21.20 -4.42
C LEU A 40 -4.62 -22.34 -3.52
N ASN A 41 -3.75 -23.33 -3.26
CA ASN A 41 -4.05 -24.31 -2.22
C ASN A 41 -3.99 -23.63 -0.83
N ASN A 42 -4.67 -24.20 0.16
CA ASN A 42 -4.79 -23.60 1.50
C ASN A 42 -3.44 -23.29 2.16
N LYS A 43 -2.42 -24.13 1.93
CA LYS A 43 -1.07 -23.92 2.49
C LYS A 43 -0.42 -22.68 1.88
N THR A 44 -0.36 -22.60 0.56
CA THR A 44 0.22 -21.45 -0.16
C THR A 44 -0.57 -20.17 0.12
N LYS A 45 -1.91 -20.27 0.22
CA LYS A 45 -2.75 -19.14 0.61
C LYS A 45 -2.39 -18.61 2.00
N SER A 46 -2.28 -19.49 2.99
CA SER A 46 -1.89 -19.12 4.36
C SER A 46 -0.48 -18.52 4.42
N GLU A 47 0.47 -19.03 3.65
CA GLU A 47 1.82 -18.46 3.54
C GLU A 47 1.81 -17.04 2.94
N VAL A 48 1.05 -16.83 1.87
CA VAL A 48 0.87 -15.50 1.25
C VAL A 48 0.22 -14.53 2.24
N GLU A 49 -0.84 -14.95 2.94
CA GLU A 49 -1.51 -14.14 3.96
C GLU A 49 -0.56 -13.77 5.11
N SER A 50 0.24 -14.72 5.59
CA SER A 50 1.24 -14.47 6.64
C SER A 50 2.31 -13.46 6.19
N ILE A 51 2.74 -13.50 4.93
CA ILE A 51 3.74 -12.55 4.40
C ILE A 51 3.14 -11.16 4.29
N LEU A 52 1.92 -11.06 3.77
CA LEU A 52 1.27 -9.76 3.60
C LEU A 52 1.06 -9.10 4.97
N THR A 53 0.64 -9.88 5.98
CA THR A 53 0.25 -9.37 7.31
C THR A 53 1.41 -9.11 8.26
N ASP A 54 2.62 -9.55 7.94
CA ASP A 54 3.78 -9.36 8.79
C ASP A 54 4.32 -7.92 8.71
N GLN A 55 3.98 -7.13 9.73
CA GLN A 55 4.40 -5.73 9.85
C GLN A 55 5.91 -5.56 10.11
N ASN A 56 6.64 -6.65 10.38
CA ASN A 56 8.10 -6.64 10.56
C ASN A 56 8.85 -6.81 9.24
N LEU A 57 8.15 -7.08 8.13
CA LEU A 57 8.78 -7.14 6.82
C LEU A 57 8.87 -5.74 6.22
N SER A 58 10.01 -5.49 5.57
CA SER A 58 10.10 -4.39 4.60
C SER A 58 9.36 -4.75 3.33
N GLN A 59 8.94 -3.75 2.57
CA GLN A 59 8.27 -3.96 1.28
C GLN A 59 9.14 -4.80 0.32
N GLN A 60 10.45 -4.52 0.28
CA GLN A 60 11.39 -5.30 -0.51
C GLN A 60 11.42 -6.78 -0.10
N THR A 61 11.42 -7.06 1.21
CA THR A 61 11.45 -8.43 1.73
C THR A 61 10.12 -9.14 1.49
N MET A 62 9.00 -8.45 1.65
CA MET A 62 7.67 -8.96 1.35
C MET A 62 7.57 -9.40 -0.11
N TYR A 63 7.93 -8.53 -1.07
CA TYR A 63 7.90 -8.89 -2.49
C TYR A 63 8.85 -10.03 -2.82
N ALA A 64 10.08 -10.05 -2.29
CA ALA A 64 11.01 -11.15 -2.51
C ALA A 64 10.45 -12.50 -2.05
N LYS A 65 9.73 -12.53 -0.91
CA LYS A 65 9.07 -13.75 -0.42
C LYS A 65 7.89 -14.17 -1.31
N LEU A 66 7.08 -13.21 -1.77
CA LEU A 66 5.98 -13.50 -2.70
C LEU A 66 6.51 -14.01 -4.05
N ASP A 67 7.52 -13.36 -4.62
CA ASP A 67 8.19 -13.80 -5.85
C ASP A 67 8.69 -15.25 -5.72
N ALA A 68 9.29 -15.60 -4.58
CA ALA A 68 9.77 -16.96 -4.31
C ALA A 68 8.63 -18.00 -4.22
N ILE A 69 7.47 -17.62 -3.67
CA ILE A 69 6.28 -18.49 -3.65
C ILE A 69 5.79 -18.75 -5.08
N PHE A 70 5.63 -17.69 -5.87
CA PHE A 70 5.06 -17.79 -7.22
C PHE A 70 6.01 -18.35 -8.26
N ALA A 71 7.34 -18.27 -8.04
CA ALA A 71 8.33 -18.94 -8.88
C ALA A 71 8.14 -20.48 -8.94
N ASN A 72 7.59 -21.07 -7.86
CA ASN A 72 7.33 -22.51 -7.75
C ASN A 72 5.89 -22.91 -8.13
N GLN A 73 5.07 -21.96 -8.61
CA GLN A 73 3.69 -22.24 -9.05
C GLN A 73 3.63 -22.56 -10.56
N THR A 74 2.44 -22.94 -11.03
CA THR A 74 2.19 -23.15 -12.46
C THR A 74 2.37 -21.85 -13.25
N GLU A 75 2.68 -21.96 -14.54
CA GLU A 75 2.83 -20.79 -15.42
C GLU A 75 1.61 -19.87 -15.40
N LYS A 76 0.40 -20.44 -15.40
CA LYS A 76 -0.86 -19.68 -15.26
C LYS A 76 -0.86 -18.82 -13.99
N LYS A 77 -0.47 -19.38 -12.85
CA LYS A 77 -0.46 -18.66 -11.55
C LYS A 77 0.61 -17.59 -11.49
N ARG A 78 1.79 -17.87 -12.05
CA ARG A 78 2.86 -16.87 -12.17
C ARG A 78 2.42 -15.70 -13.06
N ALA A 79 1.78 -15.97 -14.18
CA ALA A 79 1.24 -14.93 -15.06
C ALA A 79 0.15 -14.09 -14.37
N GLN A 80 -0.74 -14.72 -13.60
CA GLN A 80 -1.73 -14.00 -12.78
C GLN A 80 -1.07 -13.11 -11.73
N TYR A 81 -0.02 -13.58 -11.07
CA TYR A 81 0.73 -12.80 -10.08
C TYR A 81 1.40 -11.58 -10.72
N GLU A 82 2.09 -11.75 -11.84
CA GLU A 82 2.72 -10.63 -12.55
C GLU A 82 1.68 -9.61 -13.06
N ALA A 83 0.54 -10.07 -13.58
CA ALA A 83 -0.56 -9.19 -13.96
C ALA A 83 -1.13 -8.42 -12.74
N THR A 84 -1.22 -9.09 -11.58
CA THR A 84 -1.67 -8.46 -10.33
C THR A 84 -0.68 -7.40 -9.84
N LYS A 85 0.64 -7.67 -9.93
CA LYS A 85 1.68 -6.66 -9.62
C LYS A 85 1.55 -5.42 -10.50
N ALA A 86 1.37 -5.63 -11.81
CA ALA A 86 1.23 -4.52 -12.76
C ALA A 86 -0.03 -3.68 -12.48
N ALA A 87 -1.18 -4.32 -12.28
CA ALA A 87 -2.43 -3.62 -11.95
C ALA A 87 -2.35 -2.87 -10.62
N PHE A 88 -1.66 -3.44 -9.63
CA PHE A 88 -1.45 -2.77 -8.35
C PHE A 88 -0.54 -1.54 -8.48
N GLN A 89 0.50 -1.62 -9.30
CA GLN A 89 1.37 -0.48 -9.60
C GLN A 89 0.59 0.65 -10.28
N GLU A 90 -0.22 0.32 -11.29
CA GLU A 90 -1.04 1.32 -11.99
C GLU A 90 -2.03 2.01 -11.05
N ALA A 91 -2.74 1.24 -10.22
CA ALA A 91 -3.66 1.80 -9.22
C ALA A 91 -2.94 2.69 -8.20
N THR A 92 -1.72 2.31 -7.83
CA THR A 92 -0.86 3.10 -6.95
C THR A 92 -0.50 4.43 -7.58
N ASP A 93 -0.01 4.41 -8.82
CA ASP A 93 0.37 5.62 -9.55
C ASP A 93 -0.82 6.57 -9.76
N GLU A 94 -2.00 6.01 -10.02
CA GLU A 94 -3.25 6.79 -10.12
C GLU A 94 -3.61 7.46 -8.80
N LEU A 95 -3.57 6.73 -7.68
CA LEU A 95 -3.84 7.28 -6.34
C LEU A 95 -2.82 8.37 -5.98
N GLU A 96 -1.54 8.18 -6.30
CA GLU A 96 -0.51 9.19 -6.06
C GLU A 96 -0.74 10.46 -6.89
N ALA A 97 -1.19 10.30 -8.15
CA ALA A 97 -1.53 11.43 -9.01
C ALA A 97 -2.75 12.18 -8.48
N GLN A 98 -3.80 11.48 -8.04
CA GLN A 98 -4.98 12.09 -7.44
C GLN A 98 -4.63 12.84 -6.15
N HIS A 99 -3.82 12.23 -5.28
CA HIS A 99 -3.33 12.87 -4.05
C HIS A 99 -2.52 14.14 -4.35
N ALA A 100 -1.65 14.09 -5.36
CA ALA A 100 -0.86 15.26 -5.77
C ALA A 100 -1.74 16.43 -6.25
N LEU A 101 -2.88 16.14 -6.88
CA LEU A 101 -3.85 17.17 -7.28
C LEU A 101 -4.57 17.78 -6.07
N GLN A 102 -4.91 16.95 -5.08
CA GLN A 102 -5.59 17.39 -3.86
C GLN A 102 -4.70 18.26 -2.99
N ILE A 103 -3.46 17.82 -2.72
CA ILE A 103 -2.52 18.51 -1.84
C ILE A 103 -2.04 19.86 -2.40
N LYS A 104 -2.12 20.06 -3.72
CA LYS A 104 -1.74 21.32 -4.38
C LYS A 104 -2.51 22.54 -3.84
N ASN A 105 -3.72 22.32 -3.34
CA ASN A 105 -4.58 23.36 -2.78
C ASN A 105 -4.36 23.60 -1.27
N ALA A 106 -3.50 22.80 -0.62
CA ALA A 106 -3.17 22.94 0.78
C ALA A 106 -2.19 24.10 1.03
N SER A 107 -1.98 24.46 2.30
CA SER A 107 -0.94 25.41 2.67
C SER A 107 0.46 24.91 2.29
N ALA A 108 1.41 25.83 2.11
CA ALA A 108 2.79 25.48 1.79
C ALA A 108 3.44 24.59 2.87
N ALA A 109 3.09 24.79 4.14
CA ALA A 109 3.55 23.96 5.25
C ALA A 109 3.00 22.54 5.15
N THR A 110 1.72 22.37 4.84
CA THR A 110 1.10 21.07 4.59
C THR A 110 1.72 20.34 3.41
N GLN A 111 1.97 21.04 2.30
CA GLN A 111 2.64 20.44 1.13
C GLN A 111 4.06 19.97 1.47
N ALA A 112 4.80 20.73 2.27
CA ALA A 112 6.14 20.35 2.72
C ALA A 112 6.11 19.10 3.62
N ALA A 113 5.20 19.07 4.59
CA ALA A 113 5.02 17.93 5.48
C ALA A 113 4.59 16.66 4.71
N ASP A 114 3.62 16.80 3.79
CA ASP A 114 3.18 15.71 2.92
C ASP A 114 4.32 15.14 2.08
N SER A 115 5.17 16.01 1.49
CA SER A 115 6.32 15.55 0.72
C SER A 115 7.27 14.67 1.53
N ILE A 116 7.48 14.99 2.81
CA ILE A 116 8.32 14.18 3.71
C ILE A 116 7.62 12.85 4.02
N ILE A 117 6.33 12.89 4.38
CA ILE A 117 5.52 11.71 4.67
C ILE A 117 5.54 10.74 3.48
N ARG A 118 5.33 11.23 2.26
CA ARG A 118 5.40 10.40 1.03
C ARG A 118 6.78 9.83 0.81
N SER A 119 7.85 10.59 1.06
CA SER A 119 9.21 10.06 0.92
C SER A 119 9.48 8.92 1.90
N ILE A 120 9.00 9.02 3.15
CA ILE A 120 9.10 7.94 4.14
C ILE A 120 8.27 6.74 3.68
N ALA A 121 7.05 7.00 3.23
CA ALA A 121 6.15 5.97 2.73
C ALA A 121 6.61 5.28 1.45
N ARG A 122 7.58 5.81 0.71
CA ARG A 122 8.16 5.12 -0.46
C ARG A 122 9.44 4.35 -0.12
N ASN A 123 9.80 4.28 1.16
CA ASN A 123 11.01 3.60 1.58
C ASN A 123 10.81 2.08 1.58
N GLU A 124 11.35 1.42 0.56
CA GLU A 124 11.22 -0.03 0.39
C GLU A 124 12.01 -0.87 1.42
N THR A 125 12.92 -0.23 2.17
CA THR A 125 13.85 -0.90 3.10
C THR A 125 13.37 -0.90 4.54
N LEU A 126 12.53 0.08 4.92
CA LEU A 126 11.95 0.14 6.25
C LEU A 126 10.78 -0.84 6.36
N THR A 127 10.57 -1.35 7.57
CA THR A 127 9.39 -2.16 7.89
C THR A 127 8.14 -1.28 7.98
N THR A 128 6.97 -1.89 7.84
CA THR A 128 5.68 -1.20 8.02
C THR A 128 5.61 -0.47 9.37
N LEU A 129 6.10 -1.09 10.45
CA LEU A 129 6.18 -0.46 11.77
C LEU A 129 7.09 0.77 11.80
N GLN A 130 8.25 0.69 11.16
CA GLN A 130 9.20 1.80 11.10
C GLN A 130 8.65 2.97 10.28
N ILE A 131 7.97 2.68 9.18
CA ILE A 131 7.33 3.68 8.32
C ILE A 131 6.20 4.38 9.08
N ASN A 132 5.31 3.63 9.71
CA ASN A 132 4.22 4.20 10.50
C ASN A 132 4.77 5.11 11.61
N ARG A 133 5.80 4.66 12.32
CA ARG A 133 6.43 5.46 13.37
C ARG A 133 7.02 6.76 12.81
N ALA A 134 7.79 6.69 11.72
CA ALA A 134 8.43 7.86 11.13
C ALA A 134 7.40 8.85 10.56
N ILE A 135 6.30 8.37 9.97
CA ILE A 135 5.19 9.23 9.53
C ILE A 135 4.52 9.94 10.71
N LEU A 136 4.25 9.22 11.81
CA LEU A 136 3.66 9.81 13.01
C LEU A 136 4.57 10.86 13.64
N GLU A 137 5.88 10.62 13.68
CA GLU A 137 6.87 11.59 14.16
C GLU A 137 6.83 12.89 13.34
N VAL A 138 6.73 12.80 12.00
CA VAL A 138 6.58 13.99 11.14
C VAL A 138 5.24 14.69 11.36
N TYR A 139 4.15 13.94 11.46
CA TYR A 139 2.79 14.47 11.65
C TYR A 139 2.66 15.22 12.99
N PHE A 140 3.09 14.61 14.10
CA PHE A 140 2.97 15.24 15.43
C PHE A 140 3.93 16.40 15.66
N ALA A 141 4.98 16.54 14.84
CA ALA A 141 5.85 17.71 14.84
C ALA A 141 5.20 18.94 14.17
N GLN A 142 4.09 18.77 13.44
CA GLN A 142 3.39 19.87 12.77
C GLN A 142 2.46 20.63 13.72
N THR A 143 2.07 21.86 13.34
CA THR A 143 1.05 22.62 14.07
C THR A 143 -0.34 21.98 13.90
N PRO A 144 -1.31 22.27 14.80
CA PRO A 144 -2.67 21.74 14.70
C PRO A 144 -3.37 22.04 13.36
N GLU A 145 -3.09 23.21 12.76
CA GLU A 145 -3.64 23.62 11.47
C GLU A 145 -3.13 22.72 10.35
N VAL A 146 -1.82 22.49 10.30
CA VAL A 146 -1.19 21.60 9.32
C VAL A 146 -1.64 20.16 9.50
N GLN A 147 -1.76 19.68 10.74
CA GLN A 147 -2.32 18.36 11.04
C GLN A 147 -3.76 18.22 10.51
N THR A 148 -4.58 19.26 10.68
CA THR A 148 -5.96 19.29 10.19
C THR A 148 -6.01 19.22 8.68
N GLU A 149 -5.18 20.00 7.98
CA GLU A 149 -5.10 19.94 6.52
C GLU A 149 -4.58 18.59 6.03
N LEU A 150 -3.52 18.04 6.62
CA LEU A 150 -3.01 16.70 6.29
C LEU A 150 -4.12 15.64 6.42
N ASN A 151 -4.98 15.72 7.44
CA ASN A 151 -6.11 14.80 7.61
C ASN A 151 -7.23 15.00 6.59
N GLN A 152 -7.35 16.18 5.97
CA GLN A 152 -8.32 16.41 4.90
C GLN A 152 -7.91 15.72 3.60
N TYR A 153 -6.61 15.63 3.37
CA TYR A 153 -6.00 15.01 2.18
C TYR A 153 -5.48 13.60 2.44
N ALA A 154 -5.69 13.05 3.64
CA ALA A 154 -5.37 11.66 3.90
C ALA A 154 -6.15 10.77 2.93
N ILE A 155 -5.43 9.95 2.16
CA ILE A 155 -5.94 9.07 1.09
C ILE A 155 -7.01 8.07 1.63
N PHE A 156 -7.23 7.98 2.95
CA PHE A 156 -8.13 7.03 3.62
C PHE A 156 -9.38 7.64 4.24
N LYS A 157 -9.88 8.77 3.75
CA LYS A 157 -11.30 9.09 4.00
C LYS A 157 -12.18 8.18 3.13
N SER A 158 -12.37 6.94 3.58
CA SER A 158 -13.42 6.01 3.18
C SER A 158 -14.20 5.60 4.42
#